data_AF-A0A7X2TYJ6-F1
#
_entry.id   AF-A0A7X2TYJ6-F1
#
_cell.length_a   1.000
_cell.length_b   1.000
_cell.length_c   1.000
_cell.angle_alpha   90.00
_cell.angle_beta   90.00
_cell.angle_gamma   90.00
#
_symmetry.space_group_name_H-M   'P 1'
#
loop_
_entity.id
_entity.type
_entity.pdbx_description
1 polymer ?
#
loop_
_entity_poly.entity_id
_entity_poly.type
_entity_poly.pdbx_seq_one_letter_code
_entity_poly.pdbx_strand_id
1 'polypeptide(L)' 'NPNFRLVATMTAMHLSSRTWPNQTGMITANLVKEVVGDLPKPIFYVVGPPGMVQAMCQTLGQVGADANDIRSEEFSGY' A
#
# COMPACT_ATOMS: atom_id res chain seq x y z
N ASN A 1 17.13 4.64 10.32
CA ASN A 1 16.08 5.34 11.07
C ASN A 1 15.21 4.28 11.72
N PRO A 2 15.18 4.13 13.06
CA PRO A 2 14.43 3.08 13.76
C PRO A 2 12.90 3.23 13.65
N ASN A 3 12.41 4.44 13.31
CA ASN A 3 10.98 4.73 13.20
C ASN A 3 10.44 4.52 11.77
N PHE A 4 11.25 3.96 10.86
CA PHE A 4 10.87 3.75 9.47
C PHE A 4 11.07 2.29 9.08
N ARG A 5 10.02 1.70 8.50
CA ARG A 5 10.03 0.37 7.90
C ARG A 5 9.52 0.48 6.47
N LEU A 6 10.35 0.08 5.50
CA LEU A 6 9.92 -0.07 4.12
C LEU A 6 9.39 -1.49 3.89
N VAL A 7 8.16 -1.58 3.37
CA VAL A 7 7.58 -2.84 2.91
C VAL A 7 7.26 -2.65 1.43
N ALA A 8 8.07 -3.28 0.57
CA ALA A 8 7.95 -3.16 -0.87
C ALA A 8 7.37 -4.45 -1.48
N THR A 9 6.53 -4.29 -2.50
CA THR A 9 5.91 -5.40 -3.23
C THR A 9 6.24 -5.32 -4.72
N MET A 10 6.29 -6.47 -5.40
CA MET A 10 6.41 -6.53 -6.86
C MET A 10 5.30 -7.40 -7.46
N THR A 11 4.43 -6.80 -8.26
CA THR A 11 3.20 -7.44 -8.79
C THR A 11 3.46 -8.32 -10.01
N ALA A 12 4.49 -8.02 -10.80
CA ALA A 12 4.80 -8.69 -12.06
C ALA A 12 6.15 -9.45 -12.04
N MET A 13 6.48 -10.10 -10.92
CA MET A 13 7.77 -10.81 -10.79
C MET A 13 8.05 -11.86 -11.87
N HIS A 14 7.01 -12.48 -12.41
CA HIS A 14 7.12 -13.45 -13.49
C HIS A 14 7.67 -12.85 -14.80
N LEU A 15 7.61 -11.52 -14.98
CA LEU A 15 8.19 -10.80 -16.12
C LEU A 15 9.62 -10.32 -15.86
N SER A 16 10.12 -10.47 -14.63
CA SER A 16 11.44 -9.98 -14.24
C SER A 16 12.51 -11.03 -14.52
N SER A 17 13.62 -10.59 -15.11
CA SER A 17 14.86 -11.38 -15.20
C SER A 17 15.72 -11.31 -13.94
N ARG A 18 15.34 -10.46 -12.97
CA ARG A 18 16.02 -10.28 -11.68
C ARG A 18 15.19 -10.89 -10.55
N THR A 19 15.85 -11.48 -9.58
CA THR A 19 15.23 -12.01 -8.37
C THR A 19 14.80 -10.89 -7.44
N TRP A 20 13.69 -11.06 -6.74
CA TRP A 20 13.17 -10.14 -5.74
C TRP A 20 13.04 -10.86 -4.39
N PRO A 21 13.76 -10.42 -3.35
CA PRO A 21 13.79 -11.13 -2.08
C PRO A 21 12.61 -10.78 -1.15
N ASN A 22 11.76 -9.80 -1.52
CA ASN A 22 10.65 -9.34 -0.68
C ASN A 22 9.29 -9.86 -1.17
N GLN A 23 8.21 -9.25 -0.68
CA GLN A 23 6.85 -9.63 -1.00
C GLN A 23 6.51 -9.45 -2.49
N THR A 24 5.68 -10.33 -3.01
CA THR A 24 5.19 -10.28 -4.40
C THR A 24 3.68 -10.20 -4.43
N GLY A 25 3.12 -9.56 -5.46
CA GLY A 25 1.69 -9.40 -5.62
C GLY A 25 1.16 -8.03 -5.20
N MET A 26 -0.16 -7.88 -5.25
CA MET A 26 -0.86 -6.63 -4.93
C MET A 26 -0.83 -6.35 -3.43
N ILE A 27 -0.95 -5.07 -3.06
CA ILE A 27 -1.16 -4.67 -1.66
C ILE A 27 -2.60 -5.06 -1.29
N THR A 28 -2.74 -5.98 -0.33
CA THR A 28 -4.05 -6.49 0.12
C THR A 28 -4.39 -5.97 1.52
N ALA A 29 -5.66 -6.07 1.92
CA ALA A 29 -6.11 -5.70 3.25
C ALA A 29 -5.38 -6.49 4.35
N ASN A 30 -5.07 -7.77 4.10
CA ASN A 30 -4.30 -8.60 5.03
C ASN A 30 -2.87 -8.08 5.19
N LEU A 31 -2.21 -7.70 4.08
CA LEU A 31 -0.88 -7.11 4.15
C LEU A 31 -0.89 -5.80 4.93
N VAL A 32 -1.88 -4.93 4.68
CA VAL A 32 -2.01 -3.67 5.41
C VAL A 32 -2.20 -3.92 6.91
N LYS A 33 -3.06 -4.86 7.31
CA LYS A 33 -3.27 -5.23 8.72
C LYS A 33 -1.99 -5.72 9.39
N GLU A 34 -1.24 -6.59 8.72
CA GLU A 34 0.04 -7.10 9.24
C GLU A 34 1.07 -5.98 9.42
N VAL A 35 1.14 -5.04 8.48
CA VAL A 35 2.13 -3.95 8.50
C VAL A 35 1.75 -2.85 9.49
N VAL A 36 0.46 -2.49 9.56
CA VAL A 36 -0.06 -1.46 10.48
C VAL A 36 -0.05 -1.96 11.93
N GLY A 37 -0.34 -3.24 12.15
CA GLY A 37 -0.43 -3.83 13.49
C GLY A 37 -1.40 -3.05 14.38
N ASP A 38 -0.97 -2.76 15.61
CA ASP A 38 -1.80 -2.10 16.64
C ASP A 38 -1.60 -0.57 16.70
N LEU A 39 -1.23 0.06 15.57
CA LEU A 39 -1.12 1.52 15.52
C LEU A 39 -2.48 2.15 15.88
N PRO A 40 -2.55 3.03 16.90
CA PRO A 40 -3.83 3.44 17.47
C PRO A 40 -4.63 4.39 16.57
N LYS A 41 -3.95 5.23 15.78
CA LYS A 41 -4.54 6.21 14.85
C LYS A 41 -3.64 6.43 13.64
N PRO A 42 -3.54 5.45 12.72
CA PRO A 42 -2.71 5.58 11.53
C PRO A 42 -3.33 6.58 10.56
N ILE A 43 -2.48 7.41 9.94
CA ILE A 43 -2.89 8.25 8.81
C ILE A 43 -2.27 7.67 7.54
N PHE A 44 -3.11 7.40 6.55
CA PHE A 44 -2.70 6.80 5.30
C PHE A 44 -2.47 7.84 4.23
N TYR A 45 -1.34 7.73 3.54
CA TYR A 45 -1.02 8.54 2.37
C TYR A 45 -0.93 7.61 1.17
N VAL A 46 -1.72 7.88 0.13
CA VAL A 46 -1.82 7.06 -1.08
C VAL A 46 -1.54 7.94 -2.28
N VAL A 47 -0.48 7.64 -3.01
CA VAL A 47 -0.10 8.43 -4.19
C VAL A 47 0.23 7.49 -5.33
N GLY A 48 -0.32 7.78 -6.52
CA GLY A 48 -0.01 7.01 -7.70
C GLY A 48 -1.04 7.12 -8.83
N PRO A 49 -1.07 6.13 -9.73
CA PRO A 49 -2.00 6.08 -10.85
C PRO A 49 -3.45 6.03 -10.36
N PRO A 50 -4.43 6.63 -11.05
CA PRO A 50 -5.83 6.66 -10.61
C PRO A 50 -6.38 5.30 -10.18
N GLY A 51 -6.16 4.26 -11.00
CA GLY A 51 -6.62 2.90 -10.69
C GLY A 51 -5.96 2.30 -9.43
N MET A 52 -4.69 2.62 -9.16
CA MET A 52 -4.00 2.17 -7.95
C MET A 52 -4.52 2.92 -6.72
N VAL A 53 -4.69 4.23 -6.81
CA VAL A 53 -5.19 5.06 -5.71
C VAL A 53 -6.58 4.60 -5.31
N GLN A 54 -7.47 4.42 -6.28
CA GLN A 54 -8.83 3.93 -6.02
C GLN A 54 -8.84 2.55 -5.35
N ALA A 55 -8.05 1.59 -5.87
CA ALA A 55 -7.96 0.25 -5.29
C ALA A 55 -7.38 0.26 -3.87
N MET A 56 -6.41 1.13 -3.60
CA MET A 56 -5.82 1.29 -2.27
C MET A 56 -6.79 1.91 -1.27
N CYS A 57 -7.54 2.96 -1.65
CA CYS A 57 -8.57 3.54 -0.79
C CYS A 57 -9.66 2.50 -0.42
N GLN A 58 -10.08 1.65 -1.37
CA GLN A 58 -11.00 0.55 -1.08
C GLN A 58 -10.38 -0.48 -0.12
N THR A 59 -9.12 -0.84 -0.35
CA THR A 59 -8.37 -1.77 0.53
C THR A 59 -8.26 -1.22 1.96
N LEU A 60 -8.04 0.08 2.11
CA LEU A 60 -7.98 0.75 3.40
C LEU A 60 -9.35 0.78 4.11
N GLY A 61 -10.44 0.99 3.37
CA GLY A 61 -11.79 0.84 3.90
C GLY A 61 -12.06 -0.56 4.47
N GLN A 62 -11.56 -1.61 3.81
CA GLN A 62 -11.71 -3.01 4.29
C GLN A 62 -10.93 -3.29 5.59
N VAL A 63 -9.90 -2.50 5.91
CA VAL A 63 -9.20 -2.62 7.19
C VAL A 63 -9.82 -1.75 8.30
N GLY A 64 -10.88 -1.01 7.99
CA GLY A 64 -11.58 -0.13 8.94
C GLY A 64 -10.96 1.26 9.08
N ALA A 65 -10.14 1.70 8.12
CA ALA A 65 -9.62 3.06 8.12
C ALA A 65 -10.76 4.08 7.97
N ASP A 66 -10.73 5.14 8.76
CA ASP A 66 -11.61 6.29 8.59
C ASP A 66 -11.20 7.04 7.32
N ALA A 67 -12.18 7.41 6.49
CA ALA A 67 -11.94 8.17 5.27
C ALA A 67 -11.27 9.54 5.55
N ASN A 68 -11.51 10.13 6.73
CA ASN A 68 -10.86 11.38 7.17
C ASN A 68 -9.36 11.21 7.46
N ASP A 69 -8.90 9.98 7.68
CA ASP A 69 -7.51 9.61 7.91
C ASP A 69 -6.81 9.11 6.64
N ILE A 70 -7.46 9.21 5.47
CA ILE A 70 -6.88 8.85 4.17
C ILE A 70 -6.62 10.13 3.36
N ARG A 71 -5.37 10.31 2.95
CA ARG A 71 -4.91 11.39 2.08
C ARG A 71 -4.47 10.79 0.75
N SER A 72 -5.20 11.07 -0.32
CA SER A 72 -4.92 10.50 -1.64
C SER A 72 -4.59 11.58 -2.66
N GLU A 73 -3.62 11.29 -3.53
CA GLU A 73 -3.30 12.11 -4.68
C GLU A 73 -3.08 11.24 -5.92
N GLU A 74 -3.75 11.60 -7.01
CA GLU A 74 -3.66 10.89 -8.28
C GLU A 74 -2.69 11.59 -9.21
N PHE A 75 -1.75 10.83 -9.78
CA PHE A 75 -0.83 11.30 -10.81
C PHE A 75 -0.93 10.42 -12.04
N SER A 76 -1.07 11.06 -13.20
CA SER A 76 -1.00 10.43 -14.51
C SER A 76 0.20 10.97 -15.28
N GLY A 77 0.90 10.10 -16.03
CA GLY A 77 1.97 10.52 -16.95
C GLY A 77 3.39 10.05 -16.65
N TYR A 78 3.57 8.86 -16.07
CA TYR A 78 4.87 8.18 -15.96
C TYR A 78 5.04 7.11 -17.04
#